data_AF-A0A517PER5-F1
#
_entry.id   AF-A0A517PER5-F1
#
_cell.length_a   1.000
_cell.length_b   1.000
_cell.length_c   1.000
_cell.angle_alpha   90.00
_cell.angle_beta   90.00
_cell.angle_gamma   90.00
#
_symmetry.space_group_name_H-M   'P 1'
#
loop_
_entity.id
_entity.type
_entity.pdbx_description
1 polymer ?
#
loop_
_entity_poly.entity_id
_entity_poly.type
_entity_poly.pdbx_seq_one_letter_code
_entity_poly.pdbx_strand_id
1 'polypeptide(L)' 'MPKPERQKELARRRHRKIKLKKLRVKYVAANSAEEKDEIFAKARRISPFVPRETFDEPFTRVSA' A
#
# COMPACT_ATOMS: atom_id res chain seq x y z
N MET A 1 26.99 -4.77 14.37
CA MET A 1 25.90 -4.78 15.35
C MET A 1 24.57 -5.03 14.63
N PRO A 2 23.86 -6.15 14.86
CA PRO A 2 22.52 -6.34 14.32
C PRO A 2 21.58 -5.25 14.83
N LYS A 3 20.73 -4.70 13.97
CA LYS A 3 19.76 -3.65 14.35
C LYS A 3 18.83 -4.16 15.47
N PRO A 4 18.52 -3.32 16.49
CA PRO A 4 17.51 -3.64 17.50
C PRO A 4 16.20 -4.12 16.86
N GLU A 5 15.49 -5.04 17.50
CA GLU A 5 14.26 -5.64 16.95
C GLU A 5 13.21 -4.59 16.57
N ARG A 6 13.08 -3.54 17.40
CA ARG A 6 12.24 -2.37 17.12
C ARG A 6 12.58 -1.71 15.77
N GLN A 7 13.86 -1.58 15.44
CA GLN A 7 14.26 -0.99 14.15
C GLN A 7 13.92 -1.90 12.98
N LYS A 8 14.05 -3.22 13.13
CA LYS A 8 13.64 -4.20 12.10
C LYS A 8 12.13 -4.14 11.87
N GLU A 9 11.35 -4.03 12.95
CA GLU A 9 9.90 -3.90 12.86
C GLU A 9 9.49 -2.58 12.17
N LEU A 10 10.08 -1.45 12.55
CA LEU A 10 9.86 -0.17 11.90
C LEU A 10 10.22 -0.22 10.41
N ALA A 11 11.32 -0.87 10.05
CA ALA A 11 11.71 -1.07 8.66
C ALA A 11 10.66 -1.89 7.88
N ARG A 12 10.14 -2.99 8.46
CA ARG A 12 9.05 -3.78 7.86
C ARG A 12 7.77 -2.97 7.69
N ARG A 13 7.38 -2.20 8.71
CA ARG A 13 6.21 -1.29 8.66
C ARG A 13 6.36 -0.26 7.54
N ARG A 14 7.52 0.40 7.43
CA ARG A 14 7.83 1.35 6.35
C ARG A 14 7.78 0.68 4.98
N HIS A 15 8.38 -0.49 4.83
CA HIS A 15 8.36 -1.26 3.58
C HIS A 15 6.93 -1.61 3.13
N ARG A 16 6.08 -2.07 4.06
CA ARG A 16 4.67 -2.34 3.77
C ARG A 16 3.95 -1.09 3.25
N LYS A 17 4.11 0.06 3.94
CA LYS A 17 3.52 1.34 3.51
C LYS A 17 3.98 1.75 2.11
N ILE A 18 5.28 1.61 1.80
CA ILE A 18 5.82 1.94 0.48
C ILE A 18 5.23 1.04 -0.60
N LYS A 19 5.13 -0.28 -0.36
CA LYS A 19 4.51 -1.21 -1.32
C LYS A 19 3.04 -0.87 -1.59
N LEU A 20 2.27 -0.61 -0.53
CA LEU A 20 0.86 -0.22 -0.67
C LEU A 20 0.72 1.10 -1.44
N LYS A 21 1.58 2.08 -1.18
CA LYS A 21 1.61 3.34 -1.95
C LYS A 21 1.85 3.09 -3.44
N LYS A 22 2.81 2.23 -3.78
CA LYS A 22 3.09 1.87 -5.19
C LYS A 22 1.88 1.19 -5.85
N LEU A 23 1.19 0.30 -5.14
CA LEU A 23 -0.02 -0.34 -5.66
C LEU A 23 -1.16 0.65 -5.85
N ARG A 24 -1.34 1.62 -4.95
CA ARG A 24 -2.35 2.68 -5.10
C ARG A 24 -2.09 3.55 -6.33
N VAL A 25 -0.84 3.93 -6.61
CA VAL A 25 -0.49 4.64 -7.85
C VAL A 25 -0.86 3.81 -9.09
N LYS A 26 -0.55 2.51 -9.09
CA LYS A 26 -0.93 1.61 -10.18
C LYS A 26 -2.44 1.47 -10.34
N TYR A 27 -3.17 1.40 -9.23
CA TYR A 27 -4.64 1.27 -9.22
C TYR A 27 -5.32 2.49 -9.85
N VAL A 28 -4.83 3.69 -9.53
CA VAL A 28 -5.34 4.94 -10.11
C VAL A 28 -5.02 5.03 -11.61
N ALA A 29 -3.87 4.52 -12.04
CA ALA A 29 -3.46 4.51 -13.44
C ALA A 29 -4.10 3.39 -14.29
N ALA A 30 -4.74 2.40 -13.66
CA ALA A 30 -5.37 1.28 -14.35
C ALA A 30 -6.70 1.73 -15.00
N ASN A 31 -6.90 1.32 -16.25
CA ASN A 31 -8.09 1.70 -17.03
C ASN A 31 -9.21 0.65 -16.95
N SER A 32 -8.84 -0.62 -16.73
CA SER A 32 -9.80 -1.73 -16.63
C SER A 32 -10.20 -2.05 -15.19
N ALA A 33 -11.44 -2.48 -15.00
CA ALA A 33 -11.94 -3.00 -13.73
C ALA A 33 -11.17 -4.25 -13.26
N GLU A 34 -10.81 -5.12 -14.21
CA GLU A 34 -10.06 -6.36 -13.93
C GLU A 34 -8.64 -6.04 -13.42
N GLU A 35 -7.95 -5.08 -14.04
CA GLU A 35 -6.63 -4.63 -13.59
C GLU A 35 -6.69 -4.04 -12.17
N LYS A 36 -7.73 -3.25 -11.88
CA LYS A 36 -7.97 -2.69 -10.55
C LYS A 36 -8.18 -3.79 -9.51
N ASP A 37 -8.95 -4.83 -9.83
CA ASP A 37 -9.18 -5.98 -8.96
C ASP A 37 -7.89 -6.77 -8.70
N GLU A 38 -7.06 -6.99 -9.72
CA GLU A 38 -5.76 -7.66 -9.54
C GLU A 38 -4.80 -6.87 -8.64
N ILE A 39 -4.74 -5.55 -8.83
CA ILE A 39 -3.88 -4.67 -8.04
C ILE A 39 -4.36 -4.66 -6.59
N PHE A 40 -5.67 -4.64 -6.38
CA PHE A 40 -6.26 -4.69 -5.05
C PHE A 40 -6.05 -6.05 -4.36
N ALA A 41 -6.15 -7.17 -5.10
CA ALA A 41 -5.82 -8.49 -4.59
C ALA A 41 -4.35 -8.57 -4.12
N LYS A 42 -3.42 -7.96 -4.88
CA LYS A 42 -2.01 -7.82 -4.47
C LYS A 42 -1.88 -6.98 -3.19
N ALA A 43 -2.68 -5.94 -3.02
CA ALA A 43 -2.68 -5.12 -1.81
C ALA A 43 -3.19 -5.91 -0.57
N ARG A 44 -4.28 -6.68 -0.71
CA ARG A 44 -4.81 -7.53 0.38
C ARG A 44 -3.82 -8.59 0.84
N ARG A 45 -3.01 -9.18 -0.06
CA ARG A 45 -1.93 -10.12 0.32
C ARG A 45 -0.86 -9.46 1.20
N ILE A 46 -0.60 -8.17 1.02
CA ILE A 46 0.39 -7.42 1.82
C ILE A 46 -0.20 -6.98 3.16
N SER A 47 -1.47 -6.60 3.16
CA SER A 47 -2.18 -6.17 4.36
C SER A 47 -3.66 -6.57 4.25
N PRO A 48 -4.09 -7.62 4.97
CA PRO A 48 -5.45 -8.18 4.83
C PRO A 48 -6.58 -7.20 5.10
N PHE A 49 -6.34 -6.23 5.99
CA PHE A 49 -7.35 -5.28 6.47
C PHE A 49 -7.37 -3.95 5.70
N VAL A 50 -6.80 -3.91 4.49
CA VAL A 50 -6.80 -2.69 3.68
C VAL A 50 -8.18 -2.50 3.02
N PRO A 51 -8.90 -1.39 3.30
CA PRO A 51 -10.15 -1.09 2.64
C PRO A 51 -9.93 -0.76 1.17
N ARG A 52 -10.92 -1.08 0.32
CA ARG A 52 -10.88 -0.74 -1.10
C ARG A 52 -11.06 0.75 -1.34
N GLU A 53 -11.89 1.40 -0.53
CA GLU A 53 -12.12 2.86 -0.56
C GLU A 53 -10.80 3.64 -0.43
N THR A 54 -9.86 3.10 0.35
CA THR A 54 -8.51 3.67 0.51
C THR A 54 -7.66 3.55 -0.75
N PHE A 55 -8.13 2.95 -1.85
CA PHE A 55 -7.45 2.93 -3.15
C PHE A 55 -8.13 3.88 -4.13
N ASP A 56 -9.43 4.10 -3.98
CA ASP A 56 -10.22 4.99 -4.83
C ASP A 56 -9.95 6.47 -4.52
N GLU A 57 -9.65 6.80 -3.26
CA GLU A 57 -9.25 8.15 -2.90
C GLU A 57 -7.87 8.50 -3.50
N PRO A 58 -7.68 9.70 -4.08
CA PRO A 58 -6.35 10.19 -4.41
C PRO A 58 -5.52 10.34 -3.12
N PHE A 59 -4.23 10.01 -3.17
CA PHE A 59 -3.32 10.24 -2.03
C PHE A 59 -3.07 11.75 -1.91
N THR A 60 -4.04 12.47 -1.35
CA THR A 60 -3.86 13.88 -0.99
C THR A 60 -2.86 13.92 0.16
N ARG A 61 -1.75 14.65 -0.03
CA ARG A 61 -0.95 15.05 1.12
C ARG A 61 -1.84 15.97 1.94
N VAL A 62 -2.39 15.49 3.05
CA VAL A 62 -2.78 16.40 4.12
C VAL A 62 -1.46 16.94 4.66
N SER A 63 -1.05 18.09 4.12
CA SER A 63 -0.05 18.95 4.74
C SER A 63 -0.67 19.48 6.02
N ALA A 64 -0.28 18.88 7.13
CA ALA A 64 -0.39 19.46 8.46
C ALA A 64 1.03 19.77 8.94
#